data_AF-A0A168S5F3-F1
#
_entry.id   AF-A0A168S5F3-F1
#
_cell.length_a   1.000
_cell.length_b   1.000
_cell.length_c   1.000
_cell.angle_alpha   90.00
_cell.angle_beta   90.00
_cell.angle_gamma   90.00
#
_symmetry.space_group_name_H-M   'P 1'
#
loop_
_entity.id
_entity.type
_entity.pdbx_description
1 polymer ?
#
loop_
_entity_poly.entity_id
_entity_poly.type
_entity_poly.pdbx_seq_one_letter_code
_entity_poly.pdbx_strand_id
1 'polypeptide(L)' 'MLKSLSSPCCKKVASGVHMTGSADKRPPEETASDGENKTLNFKVDLEFKKEFKGFAGSQGITMTELLKEGFELSKKKRLK' A
#
# COMPACT_ATOMS: atom_id res chain seq x y z
N MET A 1 4.04 33.19 -33.37
CA MET A 1 3.62 31.96 -32.67
C MET A 1 4.37 30.79 -33.29
N LEU A 2 5.55 30.46 -32.75
CA LEU A 2 6.38 29.37 -33.26
C LEU A 2 6.43 28.20 -32.27
N LYS A 3 6.02 27.06 -32.82
CA LYS A 3 6.15 25.66 -32.46
C LYS A 3 7.31 25.32 -31.53
N SER A 4 7.05 24.50 -30.50
CA SER A 4 8.05 23.55 -29.99
C SER A 4 7.35 22.32 -29.41
N LEU A 5 7.12 21.35 -30.29
CA LEU A 5 7.03 19.95 -29.92
C LEU A 5 8.47 19.47 -29.70
N SER A 6 8.75 18.90 -28.54
CA SER A 6 9.98 18.14 -28.32
C SER A 6 9.73 16.96 -27.39
N SER A 7 9.20 15.90 -27.97
CA SER A 7 9.59 14.54 -27.57
C SER A 7 10.89 14.20 -28.29
N PRO A 8 11.77 13.42 -27.64
CA PRO A 8 12.30 12.26 -28.33
C PRO A 8 12.38 11.00 -27.45
N CYS A 9 11.81 9.94 -28.01
CA CYS A 9 12.27 8.55 -28.05
C CYS A 9 13.34 8.03 -27.07
N CYS A 10 12.93 6.98 -26.37
CA CYS A 10 13.53 5.64 -26.36
C CYS A 10 15.07 5.55 -26.35
N LYS A 11 15.64 5.25 -25.18
CA LYS A 11 16.93 4.55 -25.09
C LYS A 11 16.74 3.20 -24.43
N LYS A 12 16.84 2.19 -25.30
CA LYS A 12 16.98 0.75 -25.05
C LYS A 12 18.25 0.49 -24.21
N VAL A 13 18.18 -0.36 -23.19
CA VAL A 13 19.32 -1.14 -22.71
C VAL A 13 18.91 -2.61 -22.52
N ALA A 14 19.88 -3.48 -22.75
CA ALA A 14 19.75 -4.86 -23.17
C ALA A 14 19.62 -5.88 -22.03
N SER A 15 19.25 -7.09 -22.46
CA SER A 15 19.12 -8.34 -21.74
C SER A 15 20.17 -8.64 -20.68
N GLY A 16 19.70 -9.16 -19.55
CA GLY A 16 20.44 -10.05 -18.66
C GLY A 16 19.49 -11.12 -18.15
N VAL A 17 19.66 -12.35 -18.63
CA VAL A 17 19.08 -13.56 -18.02
C VAL A 17 19.69 -13.73 -16.62
N HIS A 18 19.04 -14.42 -15.69
CA HIS A 18 19.66 -15.31 -14.69
C HIS A 18 18.55 -16.05 -13.89
N MET A 19 18.96 -17.20 -13.39
CA MET A 19 18.22 -18.43 -13.11
C MET A 19 17.31 -18.46 -11.88
N THR A 20 16.49 -19.51 -11.88
CA THR A 20 15.62 -20.10 -10.85
C THR A 20 16.16 -20.10 -9.42
N GLY A 21 15.24 -19.93 -8.45
CA GLY A 21 15.44 -20.33 -7.06
C GLY A 21 14.10 -20.47 -6.33
N SER A 22 13.53 -21.68 -6.34
CA SER A 22 12.53 -22.09 -5.34
C SER A 22 13.25 -22.35 -4.02
N ALA A 23 12.85 -21.67 -2.96
CA ALA A 23 13.09 -22.10 -1.59
C ALA A 23 11.85 -21.83 -0.74
N ASP A 24 11.29 -22.92 -0.25
CA ASP A 24 10.14 -23.03 0.63
C ASP A 24 10.41 -22.37 2.00
N LYS A 25 9.50 -21.47 2.38
CA LYS A 25 8.87 -21.34 3.70
C LYS A 25 9.76 -21.19 4.94
N ARG A 26 9.78 -19.96 5.47
CA ARG A 26 9.62 -19.62 6.89
C ARG A 26 9.21 -18.14 6.99
N PRO A 27 8.02 -17.76 7.49
CA PRO A 27 7.78 -16.35 7.82
C PRO A 27 8.70 -15.98 8.99
N PRO A 28 9.51 -14.91 8.90
CA PRO A 28 10.26 -14.43 10.04
C PRO A 28 9.28 -13.99 11.13
N GLU A 29 9.50 -14.53 12.32
CA GLU A 29 8.94 -14.03 13.57
C GLU A 29 9.37 -12.56 13.71
N GLU A 30 8.46 -11.63 13.41
CA GLU A 30 8.70 -10.20 13.53
C GLU A 30 8.68 -9.82 15.02
N THR A 31 9.88 -9.84 15.59
CA THR A 31 10.25 -9.05 16.76
C THR A 31 9.87 -7.59 16.47
N ALA A 32 8.89 -7.07 17.20
CA ALA A 32 8.44 -5.68 17.08
C ALA A 32 9.58 -4.74 17.49
N SER A 33 10.36 -4.30 16.50
CA SER A 33 11.23 -3.14 16.62
C SER A 33 10.38 -1.90 16.37
N ASP A 34 10.48 -0.94 17.28
CA ASP A 34 9.82 0.37 17.20
C ASP A 34 10.32 1.10 15.95
N GLY A 35 9.65 0.87 14.81
CA GLY A 35 10.06 1.40 13.50
C GLY A 35 9.59 0.61 12.28
N GLU A 36 9.18 -0.65 12.44
CA GLU A 36 8.85 -1.51 11.30
C GLU A 36 7.34 -1.49 11.02
N ASN A 37 6.90 -0.48 10.27
CA ASN A 37 5.53 -0.44 9.76
C ASN A 37 5.31 -1.62 8.79
N LYS A 38 4.41 -2.54 9.17
CA LYS A 38 4.04 -3.70 8.36
C LYS A 38 2.98 -3.34 7.33
N THR A 39 3.11 -3.86 6.11
CA THR A 39 2.16 -3.58 5.03
C THR A 39 0.95 -4.51 5.10
N LEU A 40 -0.26 -3.94 5.00
CA LEU A 40 -1.50 -4.70 4.78
C LEU A 40 -1.91 -4.60 3.32
N ASN A 41 -1.99 -5.74 2.63
CA ASN A 41 -2.31 -5.80 1.20
C ASN A 41 -3.82 -6.04 0.96
N PHE A 42 -4.62 -4.98 1.03
CA PHE A 42 -6.06 -5.06 0.78
C PHE A 42 -6.39 -4.77 -0.69
N LYS A 43 -7.32 -5.56 -1.23
CA LYS A 43 -8.05 -5.19 -2.44
C LYS A 43 -9.39 -4.61 -2.02
N VAL A 44 -9.71 -3.42 -2.52
CA VAL A 44 -10.95 -2.71 -2.24
C VAL A 44 -11.48 -2.08 -3.51
N ASP A 45 -12.79 -1.87 -3.55
CA ASP A 45 -13.45 -1.18 -4.64
C ASP A 45 -13.05 0.29 -4.70
N LEU A 46 -13.16 0.88 -5.90
CA LEU A 46 -12.77 2.28 -6.13
C LEU A 46 -13.62 3.27 -5.35
N GLU A 47 -14.93 3.04 -5.26
CA GLU A 47 -15.85 3.91 -4.52
C GLU A 47 -15.48 3.92 -3.02
N PHE A 48 -15.33 2.73 -2.43
CA PHE A 48 -14.91 2.58 -1.04
C PHE A 48 -13.58 3.29 -0.77
N LYS A 49 -12.58 3.13 -1.65
CA LYS A 49 -11.28 3.79 -1.50
C LYS A 49 -11.40 5.31 -1.48
N LYS A 50 -12.30 5.88 -2.29
CA LYS A 50 -12.54 7.33 -2.35
C LYS A 50 -13.23 7.82 -1.08
N GLU A 51 -14.31 7.16 -0.67
CA GLU A 51 -15.05 7.51 0.55
C GLU A 51 -14.17 7.38 1.79
N PHE A 52 -13.41 6.28 1.90
CA PHE A 52 -12.52 6.02 3.04
C PHE A 52 -11.42 7.08 3.14
N LYS A 53 -10.79 7.46 2.03
CA LYS A 53 -9.79 8.54 2.02
C LYS A 53 -10.41 9.90 2.30
N GLY A 54 -11.60 10.18 1.75
CA GLY A 54 -12.32 11.43 1.98
C GLY A 54 -12.68 11.61 3.45
N PHE A 55 -13.13 10.54 4.11
CA PHE A 55 -13.43 10.54 5.54
C PHE A 55 -12.18 10.79 6.39
N ALA A 56 -11.09 10.05 6.13
CA ALA A 56 -9.82 10.26 6.84
C ALA A 56 -9.30 11.69 6.69
N GLY A 57 -9.33 12.24 5.46
CA GLY A 57 -8.90 13.61 5.18
C GLY A 57 -9.78 14.66 5.86
N SER A 58 -11.10 14.44 5.94
CA SER A 58 -12.03 15.36 6.60
C SER A 58 -11.84 15.38 8.12
N GLN A 59 -11.48 14.25 8.71
CA GLN A 59 -11.20 14.12 10.15
C GLN A 59 -9.76 14.54 10.52
N GLY A 60 -8.90 14.80 9.54
CA GLY A 60 -7.50 15.16 9.77
C GLY A 60 -6.63 13.99 10.27
N ILE A 61 -7.07 12.75 10.07
CA ILE A 61 -6.36 11.53 10.51
C ILE A 61 -5.75 10.79 9.33
N THR A 62 -4.77 9.94 9.60
CA THR A 62 -4.18 9.08 8.57
C THR A 62 -5.09 7.89 8.28
N MET A 63 -4.94 7.29 7.09
CA MET A 63 -5.65 6.04 6.76
C MET A 63 -5.37 4.92 7.78
N THR A 64 -4.16 4.87 8.34
CA THR A 64 -3.75 3.87 9.34
C THR A 64 -4.44 4.10 10.68
N GLU A 65 -4.59 5.35 11.10
CA GLU A 65 -5.32 5.72 12.32
C GLU A 65 -6.78 5.28 12.22
N LEU A 66 -7.43 5.59 11.09
CA LEU A 66 -8.80 5.17 10.82
C LEU A 66 -8.97 3.63 10.82
N LEU A 67 -7.97 2.89 10.31
CA LEU A 67 -7.96 1.42 10.39
C LEU A 67 -7.87 0.91 11.84
N LYS A 68 -7.03 1.54 12.68
CA LYS A 68 -6.90 1.19 14.11
C LYS A 68 -8.21 1.44 14.85
N GLU A 69 -8.80 2.62 14.67
CA GLU A 69 -10.09 2.98 15.28
C GLU A 69 -11.20 2.01 14.86
N GLY A 70 -11.32 1.73 13.57
CA GLY A 70 -12.32 0.79 13.04
C GLY A 70 -12.16 -0.61 13.61
N PHE A 71 -10.92 -1.07 13.80
CA PHE A 71 -10.63 -2.38 14.41
C PHE A 71 -11.04 -2.44 15.89
N GLU A 72 -10.71 -1.41 16.68
CA GLU A 72 -11.12 -1.33 18.08
C GLU A 72 -12.64 -1.28 18.25
N LEU A 73 -13.32 -0.49 17.42
CA LEU A 73 -14.79 -0.42 17.39
C LEU A 73 -15.40 -1.78 17.03
N SER A 74 -14.83 -2.49 16.06
CA SER A 74 -15.28 -3.82 15.65
C SER A 74 -15.13 -4.84 16.80
N LYS A 75 -13.98 -4.84 17.50
CA LYS A 75 -13.76 -5.69 18.70
C LYS A 75 -14.84 -5.45 19.76
N LYS A 76 -15.10 -4.19 20.12
CA LYS A 76 -16.12 -3.83 21.13
C LYS A 76 -17.52 -4.29 20.75
N LYS A 77 -17.85 -4.31 19.45
CA LYS A 77 -19.16 -4.75 18.94
C LYS A 77 -19.31 -6.26 18.84
N ARG A 78 -18.21 -7.00 18.61
CA ARG A 78 -18.21 -8.44 18.31
C ARG A 78 -17.85 -9.33 19.50
N LEU A 79 -17.15 -8.80 20.50
CA LEU A 79 -16.79 -9.53 21.73
C LEU A 79 -17.93 -9.49 22.77
N LYS A 80 -19.19 -9.54 22.32
CA LYS A 80 -20.37 -9.68 23.17
C LYS A 80 -20.76 -11.14 23.30
#